data_AF-A0A316LMZ9-F1
#
_entry.id   AF-A0A316LMZ9-F1
#
_cell.length_a   1.000
_cell.length_b   1.000
_cell.length_c   1.000
_cell.angle_alpha   90.00
_cell.angle_beta   90.00
_cell.angle_gamma   90.00
#
_symmetry.space_group_name_H-M   'P 1'
#
loop_
_entity.id
_entity.type
_entity.pdbx_description
1 polymer ?
#
loop_
_entity_poly.entity_id
_entity_poly.type
_entity_poly.pdbx_seq_one_letter_code
_entity_poly.pdbx_strand_id
1 'polypeptide(L)'
;MTITEQREYQRLLARFIGETQLLQQLDGKTILLTGATGMIGSFLVDVLMTRNRQLPAARQTTVIALARSRHTAEQRFAAWQDSERLRFLACDVAQELPALPLQPDYYIHAASTTHPVAYAQEPVNTVLSNVFGINNLLSYMARQGHGRLLLLSSVEIYGNNRGDTEYFTEDYCGYINCNTLRAGYQEA
;
A
#
# COMPACT_ATOMS: atom_id res chain seq x y z
N MET A 1 20.38 7.60 -12.13
CA MET A 1 19.91 8.57 -11.12
C MET A 1 18.60 8.02 -10.57
N THR A 2 18.57 7.69 -9.29
CA THR A 2 17.38 7.16 -8.62
C THR A 2 16.41 8.31 -8.30
N ILE A 3 15.10 8.04 -8.19
CA ILE A 3 14.12 9.08 -7.84
C ILE A 3 14.44 9.75 -6.48
N THR A 4 15.01 8.97 -5.57
CA THR A 4 15.51 9.42 -4.26
C THR A 4 16.67 10.39 -4.36
N GLU A 5 17.36 10.54 -5.49
CA GLU A 5 18.42 11.55 -5.64
C GLU A 5 17.88 12.88 -6.20
N GLN A 6 16.64 12.91 -6.67
CA GLN A 6 16.06 14.12 -7.27
C GLN A 6 15.71 15.16 -6.22
N ARG A 7 16.15 16.41 -6.43
CA ARG A 7 16.00 17.50 -5.47
C ARG A 7 14.54 17.83 -5.16
N GLU A 8 13.65 17.79 -6.15
CA GLU A 8 12.22 18.04 -5.94
C GLU A 8 11.57 16.93 -5.10
N TYR A 9 11.94 15.68 -5.36
CA TYR A 9 11.44 14.54 -4.59
C TYR A 9 11.91 14.61 -3.13
N GLN A 10 13.18 14.94 -2.90
CA GLN A 10 13.72 15.15 -1.55
C GLN A 10 13.01 16.30 -0.80
N ARG A 11 12.66 17.39 -1.49
CA ARG A 11 11.84 18.47 -0.91
C ARG A 11 10.45 17.98 -0.53
N LEU A 12 9.82 17.16 -1.36
CA LEU A 12 8.52 16.57 -1.08
C LEU A 12 8.57 15.67 0.17
N LEU A 13 9.58 14.80 0.27
CA LEU A 13 9.78 13.94 1.44
C LEU A 13 9.98 14.77 2.71
N ALA A 14 10.87 15.77 2.68
CA ALA A 14 11.14 16.63 3.83
C ALA A 14 9.88 17.39 4.29
N ARG A 15 9.07 17.87 3.35
CA ARG A 15 7.78 18.52 3.64
C ARG A 15 6.84 17.58 4.39
N PHE A 16 6.60 16.37 3.86
CA PHE A 16 5.71 15.39 4.51
C PHE A 16 6.20 14.99 5.90
N ILE A 17 7.52 14.79 6.07
CA ILE A 17 8.12 14.44 7.36
C ILE A 17 7.96 15.57 8.37
N GLY A 18 8.13 16.83 7.95
CA GLY A 18 8.01 18.00 8.83
C GLY A 18 6.57 18.38 9.20
N GLU A 19 5.62 18.20 8.28
CA GLU A 19 4.21 18.59 8.48
C GLU A 19 3.40 17.52 9.27
N THR A 20 3.83 16.25 9.26
CA THR A 20 3.01 15.15 9.74
C THR A 20 3.42 14.67 11.13
N GLN A 21 2.84 15.28 12.18
CA GLN A 21 3.05 14.83 13.56
C GLN A 21 2.58 13.37 13.80
N LEU A 22 1.63 12.89 12.99
CA LEU A 22 1.11 11.52 13.06
C LEU A 22 2.20 10.46 12.82
N LEU A 23 3.31 10.78 12.14
CA LEU A 23 4.41 9.83 11.92
C LEU A 23 5.08 9.39 13.24
N GLN A 24 4.97 10.17 14.32
CA GLN A 24 5.46 9.77 15.65
C GLN A 24 4.70 8.56 16.22
N GLN A 25 3.44 8.35 15.81
CA GLN A 25 2.66 7.18 16.22
C GLN A 25 3.20 5.86 15.61
N LEU A 26 4.10 5.97 14.63
CA LEU A 26 4.76 4.83 13.97
C LEU A 26 6.14 4.54 14.57
N ASP A 27 6.56 5.26 15.61
CA ASP A 27 7.87 5.06 16.22
C ASP A 27 8.01 3.65 16.81
N GLY A 28 9.05 2.94 16.38
CA GLY A 28 9.33 1.56 16.79
C GLY A 28 8.30 0.54 16.29
N LYS A 29 7.36 0.94 15.44
CA LYS A 29 6.30 0.06 14.90
C LYS A 29 6.76 -0.73 13.69
N THR A 30 6.13 -1.89 13.48
CA THR A 30 6.31 -2.71 12.28
C THR A 30 5.09 -2.59 11.37
N ILE A 31 5.33 -2.31 10.09
CA ILE A 31 4.29 -2.14 9.07
C ILE A 31 4.46 -3.21 8.01
N LEU A 32 3.42 -4.01 7.75
CA LEU A 32 3.31 -4.77 6.51
C LEU A 32 2.65 -3.90 5.45
N LEU A 33 3.33 -3.65 4.34
CA LEU A 33 2.81 -2.86 3.23
C LEU A 33 2.73 -3.72 1.99
N THR A 34 1.51 -4.06 1.55
CA THR A 34 1.31 -4.74 0.26
C THR A 34 1.25 -3.71 -0.86
N GLY A 35 1.67 -4.08 -2.07
CA GLY A 35 1.74 -3.12 -3.18
C GLY A 35 2.85 -2.09 -2.97
N ALA A 36 3.90 -2.47 -2.23
CA ALA A 36 4.95 -1.56 -1.81
C ALA A 36 5.63 -0.85 -2.99
N THR A 37 5.77 -1.49 -4.14
CA THR A 37 6.40 -0.89 -5.33
C THR A 37 5.49 0.05 -6.12
N GLY A 38 4.21 0.17 -5.74
CA GLY A 38 3.27 1.10 -6.35
C GLY A 38 3.59 2.56 -6.02
N MET A 39 2.87 3.51 -6.64
CA MET A 39 3.13 4.94 -6.46
C MET A 39 3.04 5.37 -4.98
N ILE A 40 1.88 5.12 -4.34
CA ILE A 40 1.65 5.50 -2.93
C ILE A 40 2.53 4.67 -2.00
N GLY A 41 2.58 3.34 -2.22
CA GLY A 41 3.37 2.44 -1.38
C GLY A 41 4.86 2.82 -1.36
N SER A 42 5.45 3.09 -2.54
CA SER A 42 6.87 3.36 -2.62
C SER A 42 7.22 4.75 -2.07
N PHE A 43 6.33 5.73 -2.23
CA PHE A 43 6.45 7.02 -1.57
C PHE A 43 6.39 6.88 -0.04
N LEU A 44 5.48 6.08 0.49
CA LEU A 44 5.40 5.84 1.94
C LEU A 44 6.67 5.16 2.47
N VAL A 45 7.21 4.17 1.76
CA VAL A 45 8.50 3.56 2.11
C VAL A 45 9.60 4.62 2.16
N ASP A 46 9.71 5.46 1.12
CA ASP A 46 10.74 6.49 1.05
C ASP A 46 10.59 7.52 2.17
N VAL A 47 9.37 7.93 2.53
CA VAL A 47 9.08 8.81 3.67
C VAL A 47 9.57 8.18 4.98
N LEU A 48 9.19 6.92 5.25
CA LEU A 48 9.54 6.23 6.48
C LEU A 48 11.04 5.96 6.60
N MET A 49 11.69 5.52 5.52
CA MET A 49 13.14 5.26 5.52
C MET A 49 13.96 6.55 5.62
N THR A 50 13.52 7.63 4.96
CA THR A 50 14.16 8.94 5.09
C THR A 50 14.03 9.47 6.52
N ARG A 51 12.86 9.35 7.14
CA ARG A 51 12.62 9.71 8.54
C ARG A 51 13.50 8.88 9.48
N ASN A 52 13.61 7.58 9.26
CA ASN A 52 14.43 6.68 10.09
C ASN A 52 15.90 7.11 10.18
N ARG A 53 16.47 7.70 9.12
CA ARG A 53 17.86 8.22 9.13
C ARG A 53 18.08 9.33 10.17
N GLN A 54 17.02 10.01 10.59
CA GLN A 54 17.06 11.12 11.56
C GLN A 54 16.73 10.67 12.99
N LEU A 55 16.42 9.39 13.18
CA LEU A 55 15.92 8.86 14.45
C LEU A 55 16.88 7.85 15.08
N PRO A 56 16.93 7.76 16.42
CA PRO A 56 17.65 6.69 17.10
C PRO A 56 17.02 5.33 16.75
N ALA A 57 17.84 4.28 16.74
CA ALA A 57 17.42 2.93 16.32
C ALA A 57 16.13 2.44 17.01
N ALA A 58 15.94 2.75 18.30
CA ALA A 58 14.75 2.35 19.07
C ALA A 58 13.43 2.97 18.57
N ARG A 59 13.49 4.09 17.84
CA ARG A 59 12.30 4.80 17.30
C ARG A 59 12.09 4.55 15.81
N GLN A 60 13.00 3.84 15.14
CA GLN A 60 12.88 3.59 13.71
C GLN A 60 11.72 2.62 13.41
N THR A 61 10.90 2.99 12.44
CA THR A 61 9.81 2.16 11.93
C THR A 61 10.37 1.06 11.04
N THR A 62 9.92 -0.18 11.20
CA THR A 62 10.29 -1.29 10.32
C THR A 62 9.21 -1.50 9.28
N VAL A 63 9.58 -1.61 8.00
CA VAL A 63 8.66 -1.88 6.89
C VAL A 63 8.95 -3.24 6.29
N ILE A 64 7.93 -4.10 6.26
CA ILE A 64 7.90 -5.32 5.47
C ILE A 64 7.20 -4.96 4.16
N ALA A 65 7.99 -4.70 3.12
CA ALA A 65 7.52 -4.33 1.80
C ALA A 65 7.18 -5.60 1.00
N LEU A 66 5.88 -5.82 0.80
CA LEU A 66 5.34 -6.94 0.03
C LEU A 66 5.01 -6.48 -1.40
N ALA A 67 5.60 -7.16 -2.38
CA ALA A 67 5.36 -6.94 -3.80
C ALA A 67 5.53 -8.25 -4.58
N ARG A 68 4.95 -8.34 -5.78
CA ARG A 68 5.02 -9.55 -6.62
C ARG A 68 6.45 -9.88 -7.08
N SER A 69 7.20 -8.86 -7.50
CA SER A 69 8.53 -9.03 -8.09
C SER A 69 9.61 -8.53 -7.12
N ARG A 70 10.46 -9.47 -6.65
CA ARG A 70 11.66 -9.15 -5.87
C ARG A 70 12.58 -8.20 -6.66
N HIS A 71 12.82 -8.50 -7.93
CA HIS A 71 13.70 -7.72 -8.79
C HIS A 71 13.25 -6.25 -8.91
N THR A 72 11.95 -6.03 -9.15
CA THR A 72 11.38 -4.68 -9.24
C THR A 72 11.46 -3.95 -7.91
N ALA A 73 11.24 -4.64 -6.80
CA ALA A 73 11.37 -4.05 -5.46
C ALA A 73 12.81 -3.66 -5.15
N GLU A 74 13.77 -4.55 -5.38
CA GLU A 74 15.20 -4.28 -5.16
C GLU A 74 15.68 -3.08 -5.99
N GLN A 75 15.26 -2.98 -7.26
CA GLN A 75 15.55 -1.81 -8.09
C GLN A 75 14.91 -0.53 -7.57
N ARG A 76 13.62 -0.57 -7.20
CA ARG A 76 12.88 0.60 -6.72
C ARG A 76 13.44 1.14 -5.40
N PHE A 77 13.95 0.25 -4.55
CA PHE A 77 14.39 0.55 -3.19
C PHE A 77 15.89 0.37 -2.99
N ALA A 78 16.68 0.40 -4.05
CA ALA A 78 18.14 0.26 -3.99
C ALA A 78 18.79 1.25 -3.01
N ALA A 79 18.24 2.46 -2.87
CA ALA A 79 18.68 3.49 -1.91
C ALA A 79 18.57 3.06 -0.43
N TRP A 80 17.84 1.99 -0.14
CA TRP A 80 17.54 1.48 1.19
C TRP A 80 17.97 0.03 1.39
N GLN A 81 18.69 -0.57 0.44
CA GLN A 81 19.04 -1.99 0.46
C GLN A 81 19.83 -2.42 1.71
N ASP A 82 20.63 -1.51 2.28
CA ASP A 82 21.46 -1.76 3.47
C ASP A 82 20.73 -1.45 4.79
N SER A 83 19.45 -1.03 4.72
CA SER A 83 18.65 -0.72 5.90
C SER A 83 18.04 -1.99 6.48
N GLU A 84 18.39 -2.33 7.72
CA GLU A 84 17.73 -3.42 8.48
C GLU A 84 16.24 -3.15 8.75
N ARG A 85 15.79 -1.91 8.55
CA ARG A 85 14.41 -1.45 8.73
C ARG A 85 13.53 -1.65 7.50
N LEU A 86 14.09 -2.11 6.38
CA LEU A 86 13.34 -2.46 5.18
C LEU A 86 13.55 -3.93 4.84
N ARG A 87 12.46 -4.70 4.84
CA ARG A 87 12.47 -6.13 4.52
C ARG A 87 11.58 -6.39 3.33
N PHE A 88 12.09 -7.05 2.30
CA PHE A 88 11.31 -7.40 1.12
C PHE A 88 10.73 -8.80 1.22
N LEU A 89 9.46 -8.92 0.88
CA LEU A 89 8.74 -10.18 0.79
C LEU A 89 8.10 -10.29 -0.61
N ALA A 90 8.60 -11.23 -1.41
CA ALA A 90 8.05 -11.50 -2.73
C ALA A 90 6.82 -12.38 -2.59
N CYS A 91 5.64 -11.83 -2.88
CA CYS A 91 4.38 -12.54 -2.76
C CYS A 91 3.32 -11.86 -3.62
N ASP A 92 2.52 -12.67 -4.30
CA ASP A 92 1.26 -12.21 -4.88
C ASP A 92 0.19 -12.24 -3.78
N VAL A 93 -0.49 -11.12 -3.56
CA VAL A 93 -1.51 -11.00 -2.51
C VAL A 93 -2.69 -11.93 -2.74
N ALA A 94 -2.97 -12.32 -3.99
CA ALA A 94 -4.02 -13.30 -4.30
C ALA A 94 -3.70 -14.71 -3.76
N GLN A 95 -2.44 -14.98 -3.37
CA GLN A 95 -2.00 -16.22 -2.75
C GLN A 95 -1.95 -16.10 -1.22
N GLU A 96 -1.92 -17.24 -0.52
CA GLU A 96 -1.78 -17.23 0.94
C GLU A 96 -0.52 -16.49 1.38
N LEU A 97 -0.68 -15.57 2.34
CA LEU A 97 0.46 -14.82 2.89
C LEU A 97 1.44 -15.79 3.58
N PRO A 98 2.74 -15.73 3.23
CA PRO A 98 3.74 -16.53 3.91
C PRO A 98 3.95 -16.04 5.35
N ALA A 99 4.64 -16.86 6.16
CA ALA A 99 5.03 -16.45 7.49
C ALA A 99 5.85 -15.16 7.45
N LEU A 100 5.43 -14.16 8.24
CA LEU A 100 6.11 -12.87 8.30
C LEU A 100 7.33 -12.95 9.23
N PRO A 101 8.43 -12.26 8.90
CA PRO A 101 9.65 -12.27 9.72
C PRO A 101 9.47 -11.55 11.07
N LEU A 102 8.46 -10.67 11.16
CA LEU A 102 8.12 -9.88 12.34
C LEU A 102 6.61 -9.72 12.38
N GLN A 103 6.03 -9.65 13.58
CA GLN A 103 4.62 -9.36 13.78
C GLN A 103 4.33 -7.89 13.46
N PRO A 104 3.47 -7.56 12.48
CA PRO A 104 3.09 -6.19 12.19
C PRO A 104 2.16 -5.59 13.25
N ASP A 105 2.35 -4.32 13.55
CA ASP A 105 1.39 -3.46 14.26
C ASP A 105 0.34 -2.90 13.29
N TYR A 106 0.75 -2.62 12.06
CA TYR A 106 -0.11 -2.10 11.00
C TYR A 106 0.04 -2.92 9.72
N TYR A 107 -1.10 -3.17 9.09
CA TYR A 107 -1.23 -3.80 7.79
C TYR A 107 -1.80 -2.75 6.86
N ILE A 108 -1.01 -2.28 5.89
CA ILE A 108 -1.44 -1.31 4.89
C ILE A 108 -1.60 -2.06 3.57
N HIS A 109 -2.85 -2.20 3.12
CA HIS A 109 -3.18 -2.87 1.88
C HIS A 109 -3.27 -1.85 0.74
N ALA A 110 -2.22 -1.75 -0.07
CA ALA A 110 -2.15 -0.89 -1.25
C ALA A 110 -1.94 -1.70 -2.55
N ALA A 111 -2.15 -3.01 -2.50
CA ALA A 111 -1.96 -3.88 -3.67
C ALA A 111 -3.22 -3.91 -4.51
N SER A 112 -3.21 -3.20 -5.63
CA SER A 112 -4.27 -3.26 -6.63
C SER A 112 -3.72 -2.85 -8.01
N THR A 113 -4.39 -3.24 -9.09
CA THR A 113 -4.10 -2.77 -10.44
C THR A 113 -4.88 -1.48 -10.68
N THR A 114 -4.24 -0.31 -10.52
CA THR A 114 -4.94 0.99 -10.51
C THR A 114 -4.99 1.71 -11.86
N HIS A 115 -4.31 1.20 -12.90
CA HIS A 115 -4.26 1.87 -14.20
C HIS A 115 -5.46 1.45 -15.08
N PRO A 116 -6.27 2.39 -15.60
CA PRO A 116 -7.52 2.08 -16.32
C PRO A 116 -7.39 1.10 -17.48
N VAL A 117 -6.33 1.26 -18.27
CA VAL A 117 -6.07 0.34 -19.38
C VAL A 117 -5.66 -1.05 -18.87
N ALA A 118 -4.91 -1.11 -17.77
CA ALA A 118 -4.37 -2.37 -17.26
C ALA A 118 -5.46 -3.23 -16.62
N TYR A 119 -6.31 -2.65 -15.76
CA TYR A 119 -7.41 -3.45 -15.17
C TYR A 119 -8.47 -3.84 -16.20
N ALA A 120 -8.66 -3.07 -17.28
CA ALA A 120 -9.57 -3.45 -18.35
C ALA A 120 -9.00 -4.57 -19.25
N GLN A 121 -7.67 -4.66 -19.37
CA GLN A 121 -6.98 -5.71 -20.12
C GLN A 121 -6.83 -7.01 -19.32
N GLU A 122 -6.67 -6.91 -18.00
CA GLU A 122 -6.54 -8.04 -17.08
C GLU A 122 -7.61 -8.03 -15.97
N PRO A 123 -8.90 -8.06 -16.32
CA PRO A 123 -9.99 -7.90 -15.36
C PRO A 123 -10.02 -9.02 -14.32
N VAL A 124 -9.71 -10.26 -14.73
CA VAL A 124 -9.65 -11.41 -13.81
C VAL A 124 -8.56 -11.20 -12.77
N ASN A 125 -7.34 -10.83 -13.18
CA ASN A 125 -6.23 -10.61 -12.24
C ASN A 125 -6.52 -9.46 -11.27
N THR A 126 -7.23 -8.43 -11.73
CA THR A 126 -7.63 -7.30 -10.88
C THR A 126 -8.60 -7.76 -9.78
N VAL A 127 -9.68 -8.44 -10.17
CA VAL A 127 -10.66 -8.98 -9.22
C VAL A 127 -10.02 -9.95 -8.23
N LEU A 128 -9.19 -10.88 -8.72
CA LEU A 128 -8.50 -11.83 -7.85
C LEU A 128 -7.57 -11.12 -6.85
N SER A 129 -6.82 -10.11 -7.31
CA SER A 129 -5.92 -9.35 -6.44
C SER A 129 -6.67 -8.58 -5.36
N ASN A 130 -7.78 -7.92 -5.72
CA ASN A 130 -8.56 -7.13 -4.78
C ASN A 130 -9.30 -8.02 -3.77
N VAL A 131 -10.03 -9.03 -4.26
CA VAL A 131 -10.87 -9.89 -3.40
C VAL A 131 -10.02 -10.85 -2.57
N PHE A 132 -9.14 -11.62 -3.21
CA PHE A 132 -8.31 -12.58 -2.47
C PHE A 132 -7.19 -11.89 -1.71
N GLY A 133 -6.65 -10.78 -2.21
CA GLY A 133 -5.64 -10.00 -1.50
C GLY A 133 -6.08 -9.56 -0.11
N ILE A 134 -7.24 -8.93 -0.01
CA ILE A 134 -7.77 -8.50 1.28
C ILE A 134 -8.21 -9.69 2.14
N ASN A 135 -8.83 -10.71 1.54
CA ASN A 135 -9.25 -11.92 2.26
C ASN A 135 -8.08 -12.67 2.89
N ASN A 136 -6.98 -12.85 2.16
CA ASN A 136 -5.78 -13.54 2.65
C ASN A 136 -5.13 -12.76 3.79
N LEU A 137 -5.10 -11.43 3.66
CA LEU A 137 -4.58 -10.54 4.70
C LEU A 137 -5.43 -10.58 5.98
N LEU A 138 -6.76 -10.48 5.85
CA LEU A 138 -7.70 -10.58 6.97
C LEU A 138 -7.63 -11.96 7.64
N SER A 139 -7.54 -13.03 6.85
CA SER A 139 -7.40 -14.40 7.35
C SER A 139 -6.08 -14.59 8.11
N TYR A 140 -4.99 -14.01 7.61
CA TYR A 140 -3.71 -13.98 8.33
C TYR A 140 -3.84 -13.22 9.66
N MET A 141 -4.42 -12.02 9.64
CA MET A 141 -4.61 -11.19 10.84
C MET A 141 -5.50 -11.88 11.89
N ALA A 142 -6.57 -12.55 11.46
CA ALA A 142 -7.47 -13.29 12.36
C ALA A 142 -6.74 -14.43 13.08
N ARG A 143 -5.78 -15.10 12.41
CA ARG A 143 -4.93 -16.13 13.02
C ARG A 143 -3.91 -15.53 14.01
N GLN A 144 -3.34 -14.37 13.71
CA GLN A 144 -2.36 -13.71 14.59
C GLN A 144 -3.01 -12.98 15.78
N GLY A 145 -4.24 -12.48 15.63
CA GLY A 145 -4.96 -11.75 16.67
C GLY A 145 -4.35 -10.39 17.02
N HIS A 146 -3.54 -9.79 16.15
CA HIS A 146 -2.82 -8.53 16.40
C HIS A 146 -2.80 -7.59 15.20
N GLY A 147 -2.78 -6.29 15.50
CA GLY A 147 -2.54 -5.21 14.55
C GLY A 147 -3.80 -4.58 13.96
N ARG A 148 -3.61 -3.52 13.17
CA ARG A 148 -4.69 -2.74 12.54
C ARG A 148 -4.53 -2.73 11.02
N LEU A 149 -5.64 -2.88 10.32
CA LEU A 149 -5.68 -2.84 8.86
C LEU A 149 -6.06 -1.44 8.37
N LEU A 150 -5.34 -0.95 7.38
CA LEU A 150 -5.72 0.17 6.54
C LEU A 150 -5.82 -0.33 5.10
N LEU A 151 -7.03 -0.33 4.55
CA LEU A 151 -7.31 -0.61 3.15
C LEU A 151 -7.31 0.71 2.36
N LEU A 152 -6.52 0.79 1.30
CA LEU A 152 -6.56 1.93 0.36
C LEU A 152 -7.63 1.66 -0.69
N SER A 153 -8.86 2.03 -0.37
CA SER A 153 -9.99 1.95 -1.30
C SER A 153 -9.96 3.08 -2.35
N SER A 154 -10.94 3.10 -3.25
CA SER A 154 -11.05 4.05 -4.35
C SER A 154 -12.40 4.77 -4.39
N VAL A 155 -12.41 5.99 -4.92
CA VAL A 155 -13.65 6.69 -5.29
C VAL A 155 -14.49 5.92 -6.32
N GLU A 156 -13.90 4.94 -7.01
CA GLU A 156 -14.60 4.08 -7.96
C GLU A 156 -15.71 3.22 -7.31
N ILE A 157 -15.71 3.06 -5.97
CA ILE A 157 -16.78 2.39 -5.22
C ILE A 157 -18.14 3.11 -5.36
N TYR A 158 -18.13 4.43 -5.59
CA TYR A 158 -19.36 5.19 -5.83
C TYR A 158 -19.92 4.98 -7.25
N GLY A 159 -19.09 4.46 -8.15
CA GLY A 159 -19.44 4.22 -9.55
C GLY A 159 -19.88 5.48 -10.28
N ASN A 160 -20.98 5.38 -11.03
CA ASN A 160 -21.49 6.51 -11.81
C ASN A 160 -22.41 7.38 -10.93
N ASN A 161 -22.20 8.70 -10.97
CA ASN A 161 -23.13 9.63 -10.35
C ASN A 161 -24.52 9.49 -10.99
N ARG A 162 -25.55 9.25 -10.18
CA ARG A 162 -26.94 9.15 -10.65
C ARG A 162 -27.57 10.52 -10.96
N GLY A 163 -26.89 11.60 -10.59
CA GLY A 163 -27.40 12.97 -10.64
C GLY A 163 -28.24 13.34 -9.41
N ASP A 164 -28.19 12.53 -8.35
CA ASP A 164 -28.90 12.73 -7.08
C ASP A 164 -28.07 13.49 -6.04
N THR A 165 -26.77 13.65 -6.27
CA THR A 165 -25.87 14.46 -5.44
C THR A 165 -24.76 15.13 -6.26
N GLU A 166 -24.28 16.28 -5.78
CA GLU A 166 -23.11 16.97 -6.34
C GLU A 166 -21.79 16.41 -5.77
N TYR A 167 -21.80 15.97 -4.51
CA TYR A 167 -20.65 15.44 -3.79
C TYR A 167 -20.97 14.08 -3.16
N PHE A 168 -19.99 13.17 -3.17
CA PHE A 168 -20.14 11.88 -2.50
C PHE A 168 -19.71 12.00 -1.03
N THR A 169 -20.60 11.59 -0.13
CA THR A 169 -20.31 11.35 1.28
C THR A 169 -19.95 9.88 1.49
N GLU A 170 -19.24 9.54 2.57
CA GLU A 170 -18.78 8.17 2.82
C GLU A 170 -19.91 7.16 3.11
N ASP A 171 -21.12 7.64 3.43
CA ASP A 171 -22.33 6.82 3.60
C ASP A 171 -23.10 6.62 2.28
N TYR A 172 -22.67 7.22 1.17
CA TYR A 172 -23.30 7.07 -0.13
C TYR A 172 -22.92 5.75 -0.81
N CYS A 173 -23.92 4.92 -1.14
CA CYS A 173 -23.69 3.60 -1.73
C CYS A 173 -23.42 3.59 -3.25
N GLY A 174 -23.62 4.71 -3.96
CA GLY A 174 -23.28 4.78 -5.38
C GLY A 174 -24.17 3.99 -6.35
N TYR A 175 -23.71 3.93 -7.60
CA TYR A 175 -24.28 3.10 -8.65
C TYR A 175 -23.18 2.42 -9.47
N ILE A 176 -23.09 1.10 -9.35
CA ILE A 176 -22.12 0.29 -10.08
C ILE A 176 -22.84 -0.48 -11.19
N ASN A 177 -22.33 -0.36 -12.42
CA ASN A 177 -22.74 -1.23 -13.52
C ASN A 177 -21.74 -2.40 -13.64
N CYS A 178 -22.13 -3.56 -13.09
CA CYS A 178 -21.31 -4.76 -13.04
C CYS A 178 -21.04 -5.42 -14.40
N ASN A 179 -21.68 -4.95 -15.48
CA ASN A 179 -21.53 -5.51 -16.83
C ASN A 179 -20.53 -4.72 -17.69
N THR A 180 -19.63 -3.94 -17.07
CA THR A 180 -18.61 -3.16 -17.79
C THR A 180 -17.22 -3.74 -17.56
N LEU A 181 -16.30 -3.50 -18.50
CA LEU A 181 -14.89 -3.89 -18.35
C LEU A 181 -14.19 -3.22 -17.16
N ARG A 182 -14.77 -2.15 -16.62
CA ARG A 182 -14.26 -1.42 -15.44
C ARG A 182 -14.74 -2.01 -14.12
N ALA A 183 -15.80 -2.82 -14.14
CA ALA A 183 -16.46 -3.29 -12.93
C ALA A 183 -15.53 -4.06 -11.99
N GLY A 184 -14.53 -4.75 -12.54
CA GLY A 184 -13.56 -5.52 -11.77
C GLY A 184 -12.45 -4.72 -11.10
N TYR A 185 -12.56 -3.40 -10.99
CA TYR A 185 -11.74 -2.56 -10.10
C TYR A 185 -12.59 -1.84 -9.03
N GLN A 186 -13.91 -1.75 -9.24
CA GLN A 186 -14.79 -0.95 -8.36
C GLN A 186 -14.97 -1.60 -6.98
N GLU A 187 -14.53 -2.85 -6.81
CA GLU A 187 -14.46 -3.53 -5.52
C GLU A 187 -13.23 -3.18 -4.67
N ALA A 188 -12.29 -2.36 -5.18
CA ALA A 188 -11.02 -2.01 -4.52
C ALA A 188 -11.16 -1.03 -3.34
#